data_AF-A0A2U1K619-F1
#
_entry.id   AF-A0A2U1K619-F1
#
_cell.length_a   1.000
_cell.length_b   1.000
_cell.length_c   1.000
_cell.angle_alpha   90.00
_cell.angle_beta   90.00
_cell.angle_gamma   90.00
#
_symmetry.space_group_name_H-M   'P 1'
#
loop_
_entity.id
_entity.type
_entity.pdbx_description
1 polymer ?
#
loop_
_entity_poly.entity_id
_entity_poly.type
_entity_poly.pdbx_seq_one_letter_code
_entity_poly.pdbx_strand_id
1 'polypeptide(L)'
;MDFIEKAIKKIEEGSISEGLGLLEQYKTSDDENLLFETAKTYAHFGFLDKAEEITSQLLQRFPNDGELLVFSAECFIELGEDERAMERLDQVTQNDENYLSALLLLADLYQSQGLEEVAERKLMEAYDYEPSEPVIWYGLAEFYLNQGNPYKANVFYEKVLNESEFIPDHSIYLHYAESLSLIGEFEKALPLYEKGLESEINLDGLFRFGYTAFKAGEYKAAIQALEKLKSADKQYSTLYPLLAKAYEAVGATSEAKAVLEEGMLEDEHNEELYLELSQLALKSGDPSSAEQNLKKIFQLNPGSFRASQMFISLLKRDERYDEMINHILHLKEIEETEPIFDWELAEAYEKNEEYEKAGKYYDASYPHFKNNSDFLEQYGRFLMEEGKTEEAKTCFVQAIKMDSSLTHLEELVWEMENR
;
A
#
# COMPACT_ATOMS: atom_id res chain seq x y z
N MET A 1 -3.69 45.56 -21.14
CA MET A 1 -3.83 45.23 -19.70
C MET A 1 -5.28 45.39 -19.20
N ASP A 2 -5.93 46.56 -19.31
CA ASP A 2 -7.28 46.84 -18.74
C ASP A 2 -8.50 46.10 -19.36
N PHE A 3 -8.35 45.06 -20.19
CA PHE A 3 -9.49 44.40 -20.87
C PHE A 3 -9.54 42.88 -20.68
N ILE A 4 -8.41 42.18 -20.64
CA ILE A 4 -8.36 40.78 -20.17
C ILE A 4 -8.79 40.74 -18.70
N GLU A 5 -8.31 41.67 -17.87
CA GLU A 5 -8.77 41.82 -16.48
C GLU A 5 -10.29 42.05 -16.38
N LYS A 6 -10.89 42.80 -17.32
CA LYS A 6 -12.34 42.97 -17.37
C LYS A 6 -13.06 41.71 -17.80
N ALA A 7 -12.51 40.95 -18.74
CA ALA A 7 -13.06 39.67 -19.16
C ALA A 7 -13.01 38.65 -18.02
N ILE A 8 -11.85 38.51 -17.35
CA ILE A 8 -11.65 37.68 -16.15
C ILE A 8 -12.66 38.07 -15.08
N LYS A 9 -12.72 39.34 -14.71
CA LYS A 9 -13.65 39.84 -13.69
C LYS A 9 -15.10 39.53 -14.03
N LYS A 10 -15.51 39.66 -15.30
CA LYS A 10 -16.86 39.32 -15.75
C LYS A 10 -17.17 37.84 -15.63
N ILE A 11 -16.20 36.97 -15.93
CA ILE A 11 -16.35 35.51 -15.78
C ILE A 11 -16.45 35.14 -14.30
N GLU A 12 -15.58 35.70 -13.45
CA GLU A 12 -15.59 35.51 -11.99
C GLU A 12 -16.89 36.03 -11.33
N GLU A 13 -17.45 37.13 -11.83
CA GLU A 13 -18.75 37.67 -11.39
C GLU A 13 -19.96 36.85 -11.91
N GLY A 14 -19.74 35.73 -12.58
CA GLY A 14 -20.78 34.83 -13.12
C GLY A 14 -21.37 35.28 -14.47
N SER A 15 -20.87 36.37 -15.05
CA SER A 15 -21.26 36.87 -16.39
C SER A 15 -20.38 36.25 -17.49
N ILE A 16 -20.35 34.92 -17.54
CA ILE A 16 -19.44 34.13 -18.38
C ILE A 16 -19.56 34.50 -19.86
N SER A 17 -20.79 34.61 -20.38
CA SER A 17 -21.03 34.93 -21.80
C SER A 17 -20.51 36.32 -22.21
N GLU A 18 -20.62 37.32 -21.33
CA GLU A 18 -20.10 38.66 -21.57
C GLU A 18 -18.56 38.65 -21.55
N GLY A 19 -17.96 37.96 -20.60
CA GLY A 19 -16.50 37.83 -20.51
C GLY A 19 -15.90 37.09 -21.70
N LEU A 20 -16.50 35.97 -22.12
CA LEU A 20 -16.08 35.24 -23.33
C LEU A 20 -16.29 36.07 -24.60
N GLY A 21 -17.35 36.87 -24.66
CA GLY A 21 -17.61 37.79 -25.77
C GLY A 21 -16.58 38.91 -25.87
N LEU A 22 -15.96 39.31 -24.75
CA LEU A 22 -14.82 40.22 -24.74
C LEU A 22 -13.55 39.54 -25.26
N LEU A 23 -13.26 38.30 -24.83
CA LEU A 23 -12.10 37.54 -25.31
C LEU A 23 -12.16 37.24 -26.82
N GLU A 24 -13.36 36.96 -27.35
CA GLU A 24 -13.56 36.64 -28.77
C GLU A 24 -13.15 37.81 -29.69
N GLN A 25 -13.23 39.05 -29.21
CA GLN A 25 -12.82 40.24 -29.99
C GLN A 25 -11.30 40.30 -30.19
N TYR A 26 -10.52 39.64 -29.34
CA TYR A 26 -9.06 39.67 -29.37
C TYR A 26 -8.44 38.48 -30.08
N LYS A 27 -9.24 37.46 -30.42
CA LYS A 27 -8.82 36.31 -31.23
C LYS A 27 -8.27 36.70 -32.61
N THR A 28 -8.58 37.89 -33.11
CA THR A 28 -8.06 38.45 -34.36
C THR A 28 -7.08 39.60 -34.16
N SER A 29 -6.51 39.74 -32.96
CA SER A 29 -5.50 40.76 -32.68
C SER A 29 -4.21 40.47 -33.46
N ASP A 30 -3.56 41.52 -33.98
CA ASP A 30 -2.23 41.39 -34.58
C ASP A 30 -1.10 41.28 -33.53
N ASP A 31 -1.41 41.65 -32.27
CA ASP A 31 -0.51 41.56 -31.11
C ASP A 31 -0.46 40.12 -30.57
N GLU A 32 0.70 39.51 -30.72
CA GLU A 32 1.00 38.11 -30.40
C GLU A 32 0.94 37.83 -28.90
N ASN A 33 1.48 38.75 -28.08
CA ASN A 33 1.40 38.64 -26.62
C ASN A 33 -0.04 38.69 -26.16
N LEU A 34 -0.84 39.60 -26.75
CA LEU A 34 -2.25 39.72 -26.41
C LEU A 34 -3.06 38.48 -26.83
N LEU A 35 -2.76 37.90 -28.00
CA LEU A 35 -3.34 36.63 -28.43
C LEU A 35 -3.00 35.51 -27.47
N PHE A 36 -1.74 35.40 -27.06
CA PHE A 36 -1.31 34.31 -26.20
C PHE A 36 -1.87 34.42 -24.78
N GLU A 37 -1.91 35.63 -24.21
CA GLU A 37 -2.62 35.88 -22.95
C GLU A 37 -4.12 35.55 -23.06
N THR A 38 -4.74 35.79 -24.21
CA THR A 38 -6.14 35.39 -24.47
C THR A 38 -6.28 33.86 -24.48
N ALA A 39 -5.33 33.14 -25.08
CA ALA A 39 -5.30 31.67 -25.06
C ALA A 39 -5.13 31.12 -23.64
N LYS A 40 -4.16 31.62 -22.87
CA LYS A 40 -3.95 31.30 -21.44
C LYS A 40 -5.22 31.55 -20.62
N THR A 41 -5.90 32.67 -20.88
CA THR A 41 -7.17 32.99 -20.21
C THR A 41 -8.27 31.99 -20.58
N TYR A 42 -8.41 31.60 -21.85
CA TYR A 42 -9.38 30.58 -22.24
C TYR A 42 -9.11 29.23 -21.55
N ALA A 43 -7.84 28.80 -21.50
CA ALA A 43 -7.44 27.56 -20.84
C ALA A 43 -7.72 27.61 -19.33
N HIS A 44 -7.41 28.72 -18.66
CA HIS A 44 -7.71 28.93 -17.24
C HIS A 44 -9.19 28.74 -16.90
N PHE A 45 -10.10 29.10 -17.81
CA PHE A 45 -11.54 28.90 -17.64
C PHE A 45 -12.08 27.60 -18.25
N GLY A 46 -11.21 26.67 -18.65
CA GLY A 46 -11.57 25.35 -19.18
C GLY A 46 -12.01 25.34 -20.65
N PHE A 47 -11.86 26.45 -21.38
CA PHE A 47 -12.18 26.52 -22.82
C PHE A 47 -10.97 26.11 -23.67
N LEU A 48 -10.50 24.89 -23.47
CA LEU A 48 -9.27 24.34 -24.04
C LEU A 48 -9.28 24.34 -25.58
N ASP A 49 -10.42 24.00 -26.20
CA ASP A 49 -10.57 24.06 -27.67
C ASP A 49 -10.28 25.46 -28.24
N LYS A 50 -10.74 26.50 -27.54
CA LYS A 50 -10.53 27.91 -27.96
C LYS A 50 -9.10 28.35 -27.69
N ALA A 51 -8.52 27.92 -26.58
CA ALA A 51 -7.12 28.17 -26.28
C ALA A 51 -6.23 27.57 -27.38
N GLU A 52 -6.44 26.29 -27.71
CA GLU A 52 -5.69 25.62 -28.76
C GLU A 52 -5.93 26.22 -30.15
N GLU A 53 -7.14 26.68 -30.46
CA GLU A 53 -7.39 27.35 -31.75
C GLU A 53 -6.53 28.62 -31.89
N ILE A 54 -6.36 29.39 -30.82
CA ILE A 54 -5.51 30.59 -30.82
C ILE A 54 -4.03 30.20 -30.83
N THR A 55 -3.61 29.24 -30.01
CA THR A 55 -2.23 28.75 -29.97
C THR A 55 -1.79 28.19 -31.32
N SER A 56 -2.64 27.40 -31.99
CA SER A 56 -2.39 26.91 -33.35
C SER A 56 -2.24 28.04 -34.38
N GLN A 57 -2.97 29.16 -34.23
CA GLN A 57 -2.78 30.33 -35.09
C GLN A 57 -1.42 31.01 -34.84
N LEU A 58 -1.01 31.10 -33.57
CA LEU A 58 0.31 31.62 -33.21
C LEU A 58 1.43 30.72 -33.73
N LEU A 59 1.29 29.39 -33.62
CA LEU A 59 2.24 28.41 -34.14
C LEU A 59 2.37 28.43 -35.67
N GLN A 60 1.35 28.87 -36.42
CA GLN A 60 1.50 29.10 -37.87
C GLN A 60 2.49 30.24 -38.18
N ARG A 61 2.62 31.23 -37.28
CA ARG A 61 3.56 32.35 -37.40
C ARG A 61 4.91 32.01 -36.78
N PHE A 62 4.90 31.25 -35.68
CA PHE A 62 6.06 30.88 -34.88
C PHE A 62 6.13 29.36 -34.67
N PRO A 63 6.46 28.58 -35.72
CA PRO A 63 6.34 27.12 -35.69
C PRO A 63 7.29 26.41 -34.71
N ASN A 64 8.34 27.09 -34.24
CA ASN A 64 9.36 26.51 -33.37
C ASN A 64 9.43 27.23 -32.01
N ASP A 65 8.37 27.94 -31.62
CA ASP A 65 8.32 28.59 -30.32
C ASP A 65 7.97 27.55 -29.25
N GLY A 66 8.95 27.21 -28.40
CA GLY A 66 8.78 26.18 -27.39
C GLY A 66 7.68 26.49 -26.36
N GLU A 67 7.46 27.76 -26.02
CA GLU A 67 6.42 28.15 -25.04
C GLU A 67 5.03 27.86 -25.63
N LEU A 68 4.83 28.18 -26.91
CA LEU A 68 3.58 27.87 -27.63
C LEU A 68 3.38 26.37 -27.84
N LEU A 69 4.45 25.63 -28.14
CA LEU A 69 4.39 24.17 -28.34
C LEU A 69 4.04 23.46 -27.02
N VAL A 70 4.68 23.83 -25.92
CA VAL A 70 4.39 23.30 -24.57
C VAL A 70 2.96 23.64 -24.17
N PHE A 71 2.53 24.90 -24.31
CA PHE A 71 1.16 25.29 -23.97
C PHE A 71 0.10 24.57 -24.82
N SER A 72 0.38 24.35 -26.12
CA SER A 72 -0.48 23.54 -27.00
C SER A 72 -0.57 22.10 -26.51
N ALA A 73 0.56 21.51 -26.09
CA ALA A 73 0.58 20.17 -25.53
C ALA A 73 -0.22 20.05 -24.22
N GLU A 74 -0.08 21.00 -23.30
CA GLU A 74 -0.87 21.07 -22.06
C GLU A 74 -2.38 21.13 -22.36
N CYS A 75 -2.79 21.92 -23.36
CA CYS A 75 -4.18 21.95 -23.81
C CYS A 75 -4.66 20.57 -24.32
N PHE A 76 -3.82 19.85 -25.07
CA PHE A 76 -4.15 18.50 -25.54
C PHE A 76 -4.20 17.46 -24.43
N ILE A 77 -3.30 17.53 -23.44
CA ILE A 77 -3.30 16.65 -22.26
C ILE A 77 -4.63 16.78 -21.52
N GLU A 78 -5.06 18.01 -21.24
CA GLU A 78 -6.32 18.27 -20.54
C GLU A 78 -7.56 17.88 -21.38
N LEU A 79 -7.44 17.87 -22.71
CA LEU A 79 -8.46 17.34 -23.63
C LEU A 79 -8.44 15.79 -23.75
N GLY A 80 -7.43 15.12 -23.19
CA GLY A 80 -7.23 13.67 -23.35
C GLY A 80 -6.71 13.27 -24.73
N GLU A 81 -6.10 14.19 -25.46
CA GLU A 81 -5.54 14.00 -26.80
C GLU A 81 -4.01 13.80 -26.76
N ASP A 82 -3.55 12.82 -25.97
CA ASP A 82 -2.13 12.56 -25.67
C ASP A 82 -1.23 12.44 -26.90
N GLU A 83 -1.71 11.81 -27.99
CA GLU A 83 -0.94 11.67 -29.22
C GLU A 83 -0.56 13.04 -29.82
N ARG A 84 -1.51 13.98 -29.84
CA ARG A 84 -1.30 15.33 -30.34
C ARG A 84 -0.44 16.14 -29.38
N ALA A 85 -0.56 15.90 -28.07
CA ALA A 85 0.34 16.50 -27.08
C ALA A 85 1.79 16.09 -27.34
N MET A 86 2.05 14.78 -27.50
CA MET A 86 3.39 14.26 -27.80
C MET A 86 3.95 14.83 -29.12
N GLU A 87 3.13 14.92 -30.18
CA GLU A 87 3.54 15.53 -31.45
C GLU A 87 3.99 17.00 -31.30
N ARG A 88 3.38 17.76 -30.39
CA ARG A 88 3.80 19.14 -30.09
C ARG A 88 5.10 19.17 -29.30
N LEU A 89 5.21 18.33 -28.26
CA LEU A 89 6.39 18.28 -27.40
C LEU A 89 7.64 17.82 -28.16
N ASP A 90 7.51 16.87 -29.08
CA ASP A 90 8.61 16.40 -29.93
C ASP A 90 9.16 17.48 -30.91
N GLN A 91 8.42 18.57 -31.12
CA GLN A 91 8.89 19.72 -31.92
C GLN A 91 9.80 20.66 -31.11
N VAL A 92 9.78 20.58 -29.77
CA VAL A 92 10.64 21.39 -28.91
C VAL A 92 12.07 20.85 -28.97
N THR A 93 13.00 21.68 -29.40
CA THR A 93 14.40 21.27 -29.61
C THR A 93 15.26 21.51 -28.38
N GLN A 94 16.37 20.78 -28.25
CA GLN A 94 17.31 20.90 -27.12
C GLN A 94 17.87 22.32 -26.87
N ASN A 95 17.86 23.20 -27.87
CA ASN A 95 18.32 24.58 -27.71
C ASN A 95 17.23 25.55 -27.24
N ASP A 96 15.99 25.09 -27.11
CA ASP A 96 14.86 25.88 -26.63
C ASP A 96 14.85 25.94 -25.10
N GLU A 97 14.49 27.10 -24.55
CA GLU A 97 14.40 27.30 -23.10
C GLU A 97 13.33 26.40 -22.46
N ASN A 98 12.32 25.97 -23.23
CA ASN A 98 11.24 25.08 -22.80
C ASN A 98 11.54 23.60 -23.04
N TYR A 99 12.75 23.25 -23.48
CA TYR A 99 13.12 21.85 -23.71
C TYR A 99 12.94 20.98 -22.47
N LEU A 100 13.32 21.51 -21.32
CA LEU A 100 13.17 20.82 -20.05
C LEU A 100 11.69 20.54 -19.75
N SER A 101 10.84 21.57 -19.84
CA SER A 101 9.39 21.42 -19.64
C SER A 101 8.80 20.37 -20.58
N ALA A 102 9.26 20.33 -21.84
CA ALA A 102 8.80 19.35 -22.80
C ALA A 102 9.20 17.91 -22.44
N LEU A 103 10.42 17.71 -21.94
CA LEU A 103 10.88 16.39 -21.47
C LEU A 103 10.08 15.90 -20.26
N LEU A 104 9.77 16.79 -19.31
CA LEU A 104 8.98 16.44 -18.13
C LEU A 104 7.54 16.05 -18.52
N LEU A 105 6.88 16.84 -19.38
CA LEU A 105 5.54 16.51 -19.87
C LEU A 105 5.50 15.21 -20.68
N LEU A 106 6.52 14.94 -21.51
CA LEU A 106 6.65 13.67 -22.21
C LEU A 106 6.81 12.50 -21.24
N ALA A 107 7.59 12.67 -20.17
CA ALA A 107 7.74 11.64 -19.15
C ALA A 107 6.41 11.32 -18.46
N ASP A 108 5.65 12.35 -18.07
CA ASP A 108 4.34 12.20 -17.42
C ASP A 108 3.33 11.49 -18.35
N LEU A 109 3.29 11.86 -19.62
CA LEU A 109 2.46 11.22 -20.65
C LEU A 109 2.84 9.74 -20.86
N TYR A 110 4.13 9.42 -20.95
CA TYR A 110 4.54 8.02 -21.07
C TYR A 110 4.24 7.22 -19.80
N GLN A 111 4.36 7.84 -18.63
CA GLN A 111 4.02 7.20 -17.36
C GLN A 111 2.53 6.89 -17.26
N SER A 112 1.65 7.82 -17.65
CA SER A 112 0.19 7.59 -17.66
C SER A 112 -0.24 6.48 -18.62
N GLN A 113 0.52 6.26 -19.68
CA GLN A 113 0.33 5.16 -20.65
C GLN A 113 0.96 3.82 -20.21
N GLY A 114 1.63 3.78 -19.05
CA GLY A 114 2.35 2.59 -18.58
C GLY A 114 3.63 2.27 -19.36
N LEU A 115 4.16 3.23 -20.12
CA LEU A 115 5.40 3.11 -20.88
C LEU A 115 6.61 3.53 -20.05
N GLU A 116 6.82 2.82 -18.94
CA GLU A 116 7.76 3.16 -17.86
C GLU A 116 9.20 3.37 -18.34
N GLU A 117 9.69 2.48 -19.22
CA GLU A 117 11.06 2.60 -19.77
C GLU A 117 11.24 3.87 -20.61
N VAL A 118 10.19 4.35 -21.28
CA VAL A 118 10.25 5.56 -22.09
C VAL A 118 10.20 6.79 -21.20
N ALA A 119 9.32 6.78 -20.20
CA ALA A 119 9.23 7.82 -19.18
C ALA A 119 10.55 8.00 -18.43
N GLU A 120 11.16 6.91 -17.96
CA GLU A 120 12.48 6.96 -17.28
C GLU A 120 13.55 7.56 -18.19
N ARG A 121 13.57 7.19 -19.48
CA ARG A 121 14.52 7.78 -20.44
C ARG A 121 14.32 9.29 -20.58
N LYS A 122 13.09 9.79 -20.60
CA LYS A 122 12.81 11.23 -20.72
C LYS A 122 13.22 12.00 -19.47
N LEU A 123 12.98 11.45 -18.28
CA LEU A 123 13.45 12.04 -17.01
C LEU A 123 14.98 12.01 -16.90
N MET A 124 15.63 10.93 -17.35
CA MET A 124 17.09 10.84 -17.36
C MET A 124 17.71 11.78 -18.40
N GLU A 125 17.07 11.96 -19.55
CA GLU A 125 17.46 12.97 -20.54
C GLU A 125 17.37 14.38 -19.96
N ALA A 126 16.30 14.69 -19.22
CA ALA A 126 16.15 15.95 -18.51
C ALA A 126 17.28 16.13 -17.47
N TYR A 127 17.58 15.08 -16.69
CA TYR A 127 18.63 15.09 -15.69
C TYR A 127 20.03 15.27 -16.28
N ASP A 128 20.30 14.71 -17.46
CA ASP A 128 21.57 14.90 -18.16
C ASP A 128 21.69 16.31 -18.77
N TYR A 129 20.56 16.94 -19.13
CA TYR A 129 20.52 18.29 -19.66
C TYR A 129 20.73 19.36 -18.57
N GLU A 130 19.98 19.27 -17.46
CA GLU A 130 20.07 20.21 -16.33
C GLU A 130 20.21 19.46 -14.99
N PRO A 131 21.41 18.93 -14.64
CA PRO A 131 21.57 18.03 -13.49
C PRO A 131 21.30 18.66 -12.12
N SER A 132 21.27 19.99 -12.03
CA SER A 132 21.08 20.76 -10.80
C SER A 132 19.66 21.27 -10.60
N GLU A 133 18.73 20.93 -11.48
CA GLU A 133 17.38 21.47 -11.43
C GLU A 133 16.46 20.63 -10.52
N PRO A 134 15.93 21.20 -9.41
CA PRO A 134 15.18 20.44 -8.41
C PRO A 134 13.90 19.80 -8.92
N VAL A 135 13.21 20.42 -9.90
CA VAL A 135 11.98 19.83 -10.47
C VAL A 135 12.26 18.48 -11.13
N ILE A 136 13.47 18.26 -11.66
CA ILE A 136 13.86 17.00 -12.28
C ILE A 136 14.11 15.93 -11.23
N TRP A 137 14.79 16.29 -10.14
CA TRP A 137 14.99 15.37 -9.03
C TRP A 137 13.65 14.97 -8.44
N TYR A 138 12.72 15.92 -8.29
CA TYR A 138 11.37 15.61 -7.83
C TYR A 138 10.65 14.65 -8.79
N GLY A 139 10.64 14.93 -10.10
CA GLY A 139 10.06 14.03 -11.10
C GLY A 139 10.65 12.62 -11.09
N LEU A 140 11.97 12.48 -10.95
CA LEU A 140 12.64 11.18 -10.80
C LEU A 140 12.27 10.48 -9.48
N ALA A 141 12.15 11.23 -8.38
CA ALA A 141 11.76 10.68 -7.09
C ALA A 141 10.32 10.11 -7.14
N GLU A 142 9.38 10.89 -7.65
CA GLU A 142 7.98 10.49 -7.83
C GLU A 142 7.86 9.30 -8.78
N PHE A 143 8.59 9.33 -9.90
CA PHE A 143 8.64 8.21 -10.84
C PHE A 143 9.08 6.92 -10.14
N TYR A 144 10.22 6.94 -9.44
CA TYR A 144 10.71 5.73 -8.77
C TYR A 144 9.84 5.28 -7.60
N LEU A 145 9.18 6.19 -6.88
CA LEU A 145 8.25 5.82 -5.81
C LEU A 145 7.03 5.09 -6.39
N ASN A 146 6.45 5.61 -7.47
CA ASN A 146 5.32 5.01 -8.18
C ASN A 146 5.66 3.64 -8.79
N GLN A 147 6.93 3.44 -9.19
CA GLN A 147 7.47 2.17 -9.66
C GLN A 147 7.72 1.14 -8.54
N GLY A 148 7.42 1.47 -7.28
CA GLY A 148 7.73 0.60 -6.14
C GLY A 148 9.23 0.45 -5.89
N ASN A 149 10.04 1.43 -6.32
CA ASN A 149 11.48 1.48 -6.07
C ASN A 149 11.86 2.62 -5.10
N PRO A 150 11.46 2.51 -3.82
CA PRO A 150 11.68 3.57 -2.84
C PRO A 150 13.17 3.82 -2.55
N TYR A 151 14.04 2.83 -2.77
CA TYR A 151 15.49 3.01 -2.63
C TYR A 151 16.05 4.04 -3.63
N LYS A 152 15.64 3.98 -4.90
CA LYS A 152 16.03 4.99 -5.89
C LYS A 152 15.35 6.33 -5.61
N ALA A 153 14.07 6.31 -5.26
CA ALA A 153 13.31 7.53 -4.98
C ALA A 153 13.95 8.37 -3.86
N ASN A 154 14.37 7.73 -2.76
CA ASN A 154 15.01 8.39 -1.62
C ASN A 154 16.26 9.19 -2.01
N VAL A 155 17.07 8.69 -2.95
CA VAL A 155 18.27 9.40 -3.42
C VAL A 155 17.90 10.77 -4.01
N PHE A 156 16.79 10.85 -4.74
CA PHE A 156 16.37 12.09 -5.39
C PHE A 156 15.58 12.99 -4.43
N TYR A 157 14.72 12.46 -3.56
CA TYR A 157 14.09 13.26 -2.51
C TYR A 157 15.11 13.93 -1.59
N GLU A 158 16.18 13.23 -1.21
CA GLU A 158 17.27 13.82 -0.44
C GLU A 158 17.94 14.99 -1.17
N LYS A 159 18.11 14.92 -2.49
CA LYS A 159 18.63 16.05 -3.27
C LYS A 159 17.68 17.23 -3.24
N VAL A 160 16.39 16.98 -3.48
CA VAL A 160 15.34 18.03 -3.49
C VAL A 160 15.31 18.78 -2.15
N LEU A 161 15.29 18.06 -1.02
CA LEU A 161 15.17 18.71 0.30
C LEU A 161 16.47 19.34 0.82
N ASN A 162 17.62 19.03 0.22
CA ASN A 162 18.88 19.69 0.55
C ASN A 162 19.13 20.94 -0.30
N GLU A 163 18.32 21.20 -1.33
CA GLU A 163 18.42 22.41 -2.13
C GLU A 163 17.76 23.59 -1.41
N SER A 164 18.54 24.65 -1.22
CA SER A 164 18.16 25.79 -0.39
C SER A 164 17.24 26.79 -1.09
N GLU A 165 17.28 26.81 -2.43
CA GLU A 165 16.47 27.73 -3.25
C GLU A 165 15.12 27.12 -3.65
N PHE A 166 14.96 25.80 -3.50
CA PHE A 166 13.69 25.12 -3.74
C PHE A 166 12.84 25.18 -2.47
N ILE A 167 11.59 25.63 -2.60
CA ILE A 167 10.61 25.60 -1.51
C ILE A 167 9.71 24.38 -1.76
N PRO A 168 9.92 23.26 -1.05
CA PRO A 168 9.14 22.06 -1.29
C PRO A 168 7.69 22.30 -0.87
N ASP A 169 6.75 21.84 -1.70
CA ASP A 169 5.36 21.72 -1.26
C ASP A 169 5.25 20.70 -0.12
N HIS A 170 4.21 20.84 0.71
CA HIS A 170 3.97 19.95 1.86
C HIS A 170 3.82 18.48 1.42
N SER A 171 3.26 18.26 0.23
CA SER A 171 3.13 16.95 -0.42
C SER A 171 4.46 16.20 -0.58
N ILE A 172 5.55 16.92 -0.88
CA ILE A 172 6.89 16.33 -1.07
C ILE A 172 7.39 15.67 0.22
N TYR A 173 7.12 16.28 1.37
CA TYR A 173 7.49 15.68 2.65
C TYR A 173 6.72 14.37 2.90
N LEU A 174 5.44 14.29 2.50
CA LEU A 174 4.64 13.08 2.66
C LEU A 174 5.16 11.93 1.78
N HIS A 175 5.47 12.20 0.51
CA HIS A 175 5.97 11.18 -0.41
C HIS A 175 7.38 10.72 -0.03
N TYR A 176 8.24 11.64 0.41
CA TYR A 176 9.55 11.24 0.91
C TYR A 176 9.44 10.42 2.21
N ALA A 177 8.56 10.81 3.13
CA ALA A 177 8.30 10.05 4.34
C ALA A 177 7.75 8.64 4.04
N GLU A 178 6.87 8.51 3.04
CA GLU A 178 6.40 7.21 2.54
C GLU A 178 7.56 6.38 2.01
N SER A 179 8.38 6.96 1.13
CA SER A 179 9.52 6.28 0.54
C SER A 179 10.52 5.78 1.59
N LEU A 180 10.77 6.55 2.65
CA LEU A 180 11.57 6.11 3.81
C LEU A 180 10.87 5.01 4.62
N SER A 181 9.57 5.12 4.85
CA SER A 181 8.77 4.11 5.55
C SER A 181 8.79 2.76 4.82
N LEU A 182 8.68 2.75 3.50
CA LEU A 182 8.72 1.54 2.66
C LEU A 182 10.06 0.79 2.72
N ILE A 183 11.17 1.49 3.00
CA ILE A 183 12.49 0.86 3.20
C ILE A 183 12.80 0.56 4.68
N GLY A 184 11.84 0.80 5.59
CA GLY A 184 11.99 0.54 7.02
C GLY A 184 12.76 1.60 7.81
N GLU A 185 13.06 2.74 7.21
CA GLU A 185 13.72 3.89 7.86
C GLU A 185 12.69 4.73 8.61
N PHE A 186 11.94 4.09 9.51
CA PHE A 186 10.75 4.67 10.13
C PHE A 186 11.07 5.94 10.93
N GLU A 187 12.15 5.95 11.71
CA GLU A 187 12.54 7.08 12.56
C GLU A 187 12.88 8.33 11.75
N LYS A 188 13.41 8.17 10.52
CA LYS A 188 13.66 9.30 9.61
C LYS A 188 12.38 9.79 8.95
N ALA A 189 11.42 8.91 8.71
CA ALA A 189 10.15 9.25 8.08
C ALA A 189 9.24 10.09 8.98
N LEU A 190 9.21 9.82 10.30
CA LEU A 190 8.31 10.52 11.24
C LEU A 190 8.37 12.06 11.19
N PRO A 191 9.54 12.72 11.30
CA PRO A 191 9.59 14.18 11.26
C PRO A 191 9.17 14.77 9.90
N LEU A 192 9.26 13.99 8.81
CA LEU A 192 8.81 14.40 7.48
C LEU A 192 7.30 14.31 7.36
N TYR A 193 6.68 13.25 7.90
CA TYR A 193 5.22 13.19 8.01
C TYR A 193 4.68 14.34 8.85
N GLU A 194 5.31 14.65 9.98
CA GLU A 194 4.89 15.78 10.83
C GLU A 194 4.88 17.09 10.03
N LYS A 195 5.98 17.39 9.31
CA LYS A 195 6.08 18.57 8.44
C LYS A 195 5.02 18.59 7.34
N GLY A 196 4.84 17.47 6.63
CA GLY A 196 3.87 17.37 5.53
C GLY A 196 2.41 17.51 5.99
N LEU A 197 2.12 17.26 7.27
CA LEU A 197 0.79 17.33 7.87
C LEU A 197 0.53 18.61 8.69
N GLU A 198 1.44 19.61 8.66
CA GLU A 198 1.29 20.87 9.41
C GLU A 198 0.19 21.77 8.85
N SER A 199 0.08 21.86 7.52
CA SER A 199 -0.77 22.85 6.83
C SER A 199 -2.09 22.28 6.32
N GLU A 200 -2.12 21.00 5.97
CA GLU A 200 -3.27 20.33 5.36
C GLU A 200 -3.58 18.98 6.02
N ILE A 201 -4.87 18.67 6.11
CA ILE A 201 -5.31 17.32 6.50
C ILE A 201 -5.27 16.45 5.24
N ASN A 202 -4.27 15.58 5.16
CA ASN A 202 -4.20 14.52 4.16
C ASN A 202 -4.56 13.17 4.84
N LEU A 203 -5.66 12.54 4.44
CA LEU A 203 -6.16 11.31 5.08
C LEU A 203 -5.16 10.16 4.94
N ASP A 204 -4.64 9.94 3.72
CA ASP A 204 -3.65 8.88 3.46
C ASP A 204 -2.32 9.18 4.15
N GLY A 205 -1.92 10.46 4.20
CA GLY A 205 -0.76 10.93 4.95
C GLY A 205 -0.90 10.64 6.44
N LEU A 206 -2.08 10.86 7.04
CA LEU A 206 -2.34 10.53 8.45
C LEU A 206 -2.30 9.01 8.69
N PHE A 207 -2.89 8.22 7.79
CA PHE A 207 -2.86 6.77 7.89
C PHE A 207 -1.41 6.24 7.81
N ARG A 208 -0.66 6.67 6.80
CA ARG A 208 0.74 6.28 6.59
C ARG A 208 1.65 6.76 7.71
N PHE A 209 1.43 7.95 8.25
CA PHE A 209 2.12 8.41 9.45
C PHE A 209 1.79 7.52 10.66
N GLY A 210 0.52 7.23 10.90
CA GLY A 210 0.08 6.34 11.98
C GLY A 210 0.69 4.93 11.87
N TYR A 211 0.72 4.36 10.67
CA TYR A 211 1.36 3.08 10.39
C TYR A 211 2.87 3.12 10.64
N THR A 212 3.55 4.14 10.12
CA THR A 212 4.99 4.32 10.27
C THR A 212 5.37 4.49 11.75
N ALA A 213 4.63 5.33 12.48
CA ALA A 213 4.82 5.53 13.91
C ALA A 213 4.60 4.24 14.71
N PHE A 214 3.58 3.44 14.35
CA PHE A 214 3.35 2.13 14.98
C PHE A 214 4.54 1.18 14.74
N LYS A 215 5.07 1.13 13.51
CA LYS A 215 6.23 0.31 13.16
C LYS A 215 7.52 0.76 13.86
N ALA A 216 7.69 2.08 14.07
CA ALA A 216 8.78 2.64 14.86
C ALA A 216 8.66 2.39 16.38
N GLY A 217 7.53 1.85 16.85
CA GLY A 217 7.23 1.73 18.28
C GLY A 217 6.79 3.03 18.96
N GLU A 218 6.58 4.10 18.19
CA GLU A 218 6.07 5.40 18.64
C GLU A 218 4.54 5.36 18.74
N TYR A 219 4.02 4.46 19.58
CA TYR A 219 2.60 4.14 19.65
C TYR A 219 1.71 5.34 20.01
N LYS A 220 2.21 6.30 20.79
CA LYS A 220 1.44 7.51 21.12
C LYS A 220 1.24 8.43 19.92
N ALA A 221 2.29 8.59 19.09
CA ALA A 221 2.18 9.34 17.85
C ALA A 221 1.24 8.62 16.86
N ALA A 222 1.32 7.28 16.80
CA ALA A 222 0.40 6.47 16.00
C ALA A 222 -1.07 6.70 16.41
N ILE A 223 -1.37 6.63 17.71
CA ILE A 223 -2.71 6.90 18.24
C ILE A 223 -3.17 8.32 17.86
N GLN A 224 -2.33 9.33 18.06
CA GLN A 224 -2.69 10.71 17.75
C GLN A 224 -3.03 10.91 16.26
N ALA A 225 -2.21 10.36 15.36
CA ALA A 225 -2.43 10.46 13.91
C ALA A 225 -3.72 9.76 13.49
N LEU A 226 -3.95 8.54 13.99
CA LEU A 226 -5.11 7.71 13.64
C LEU A 226 -6.41 8.22 14.27
N GLU A 227 -6.39 8.83 15.45
CA GLU A 227 -7.56 9.51 16.03
C GLU A 227 -7.91 10.80 15.25
N LYS A 228 -6.89 11.53 14.76
CA LYS A 228 -7.10 12.66 13.84
C LYS A 228 -7.72 12.18 12.52
N LEU A 229 -7.25 11.06 11.98
CA LEU A 229 -7.83 10.41 10.80
C LEU A 229 -9.29 10.01 11.05
N LYS A 230 -9.58 9.28 12.12
CA LYS A 230 -10.94 8.87 12.51
C LYS A 230 -11.90 10.06 12.66
N SER A 231 -11.38 11.17 13.19
CA SER A 231 -12.18 12.40 13.35
C SER A 231 -12.48 13.09 12.02
N ALA A 232 -11.58 12.98 11.05
CA ALA A 232 -11.74 13.55 9.70
C ALA A 232 -12.61 12.66 8.81
N ASP A 233 -12.43 11.35 8.88
CA ASP A 233 -13.22 10.36 8.16
C ASP A 233 -13.39 9.07 8.99
N LYS A 234 -14.63 8.82 9.41
CA LYS A 234 -15.00 7.61 10.16
C LYS A 234 -15.14 6.39 9.25
N GLN A 235 -15.32 6.58 7.94
CA GLN A 235 -15.50 5.49 6.99
C GLN A 235 -14.16 4.89 6.54
N TYR A 236 -13.04 5.46 6.97
CA TYR A 236 -11.69 4.95 6.70
C TYR A 236 -11.41 3.68 7.54
N SER A 237 -12.09 2.59 7.18
CA SER A 237 -12.19 1.30 7.88
C SER A 237 -10.83 0.68 8.26
N THR A 238 -9.82 0.87 7.42
CA THR A 238 -8.45 0.35 7.64
C THR A 238 -7.73 0.98 8.83
N LEU A 239 -8.18 2.14 9.35
CA LEU A 239 -7.56 2.79 10.52
C LEU A 239 -7.80 1.99 11.80
N TYR A 240 -8.98 1.39 11.95
CA TYR A 240 -9.48 0.88 13.24
C TYR A 240 -8.65 -0.30 13.77
N PRO A 241 -8.30 -1.34 12.97
CA PRO A 241 -7.41 -2.39 13.43
C PRO A 241 -6.04 -1.87 13.89
N LEU A 242 -5.48 -0.91 13.15
CA LEU A 242 -4.17 -0.33 13.47
C LEU A 242 -4.21 0.53 14.73
N LEU A 243 -5.26 1.34 14.90
CA LEU A 243 -5.46 2.16 16.09
C LEU A 243 -5.67 1.28 17.33
N ALA A 244 -6.41 0.18 17.21
CA ALA A 244 -6.58 -0.78 18.29
C ALA A 244 -5.25 -1.47 18.68
N LYS A 245 -4.43 -1.88 17.69
CA LYS A 245 -3.08 -2.40 17.94
C LYS A 245 -2.20 -1.37 18.67
N ALA A 246 -2.27 -0.10 18.28
CA ALA A 246 -1.53 0.98 18.94
C ALA A 246 -1.99 1.19 20.39
N TYR A 247 -3.30 1.15 20.65
CA TYR A 247 -3.85 1.18 22.02
C TYR A 247 -3.41 -0.04 22.84
N GLU A 248 -3.43 -1.24 22.26
CA GLU A 248 -2.97 -2.45 22.94
C GLU A 248 -1.49 -2.34 23.34
N ALA A 249 -0.65 -1.82 22.45
CA ALA A 249 0.79 -1.66 22.69
C ALA A 249 1.11 -0.70 23.86
N VAL A 250 0.22 0.24 24.18
CA VAL A 250 0.34 1.11 25.37
C VAL A 250 -0.41 0.58 26.59
N GLY A 251 -0.99 -0.62 26.52
CA GLY A 251 -1.75 -1.27 27.59
C GLY A 251 -3.19 -0.76 27.75
N ALA A 252 -3.70 0.02 26.79
CA ALA A 252 -5.06 0.57 26.79
C ALA A 252 -6.05 -0.42 26.15
N THR A 253 -6.20 -1.60 26.76
CA THR A 253 -7.02 -2.71 26.25
C THR A 253 -8.50 -2.33 26.08
N SER A 254 -9.05 -1.50 26.98
CA SER A 254 -10.44 -1.04 26.91
C SER A 254 -10.69 -0.16 25.68
N GLU A 255 -9.77 0.75 25.41
CA GLU A 255 -9.81 1.67 24.28
C GLU A 255 -9.60 0.92 22.97
N ALA A 256 -8.68 -0.06 22.95
CA ALA A 256 -8.49 -0.95 21.80
C ALA A 256 -9.79 -1.67 21.43
N LYS A 257 -10.49 -2.24 22.41
CA LYS A 257 -11.78 -2.91 22.20
C LYS A 257 -12.85 -1.93 21.69
N ALA A 258 -12.98 -0.76 22.33
CA ALA A 258 -13.98 0.23 21.96
C ALA A 258 -13.79 0.73 20.52
N VAL A 259 -12.55 0.99 20.09
CA VAL A 259 -12.26 1.41 18.72
C VAL A 259 -12.61 0.32 17.70
N LEU A 260 -12.34 -0.96 17.99
CA LEU A 260 -12.74 -2.04 17.09
C LEU A 260 -14.26 -2.15 16.97
N GLU A 261 -14.98 -2.02 18.08
CA GLU A 261 -16.45 -2.02 18.10
C GLU A 261 -17.02 -0.81 17.34
N GLU A 262 -16.40 0.37 17.43
CA GLU A 262 -16.73 1.54 16.59
C GLU A 262 -16.52 1.23 15.11
N GLY A 263 -15.37 0.65 14.74
CA GLY A 263 -15.06 0.30 13.35
C GLY A 263 -16.08 -0.67 12.76
N MET A 264 -16.60 -1.61 13.55
CA MET A 264 -17.63 -2.56 13.10
C MET A 264 -18.98 -1.90 12.81
N LEU A 265 -19.26 -0.74 13.40
CA LEU A 265 -20.47 0.03 13.08
C LEU A 265 -20.35 0.73 11.72
N GLU A 266 -19.13 1.05 11.31
CA GLU A 266 -18.84 1.71 10.03
C GLU A 266 -18.66 0.68 8.90
N ASP A 267 -18.04 -0.47 9.20
CA ASP A 267 -17.80 -1.55 8.24
C ASP A 267 -17.95 -2.94 8.89
N GLU A 268 -19.17 -3.47 8.83
CA GLU A 268 -19.49 -4.81 9.36
C GLU A 268 -18.92 -5.96 8.53
N HIS A 269 -18.35 -5.69 7.35
CA HIS A 269 -17.77 -6.71 6.46
C HIS A 269 -16.24 -6.79 6.56
N ASN A 270 -15.60 -5.90 7.31
CA ASN A 270 -14.16 -5.93 7.53
C ASN A 270 -13.75 -7.05 8.50
N GLU A 271 -13.27 -8.15 7.92
CA GLU A 271 -12.79 -9.34 8.63
C GLU A 271 -11.70 -9.03 9.69
N GLU A 272 -10.79 -8.09 9.39
CA GLU A 272 -9.66 -7.77 10.28
C GLU A 272 -10.15 -7.20 11.62
N LEU A 273 -11.28 -6.49 11.66
CA LEU A 273 -11.86 -5.99 12.91
C LEU A 273 -12.22 -7.13 13.86
N TYR A 274 -12.88 -8.16 13.33
CA TYR A 274 -13.25 -9.35 14.09
C TYR A 274 -12.03 -10.15 14.51
N LEU A 275 -11.00 -10.25 13.65
CA LEU A 275 -9.75 -10.95 13.96
C LEU A 275 -9.04 -10.29 15.15
N GLU A 276 -8.91 -8.97 15.13
CA GLU A 276 -8.28 -8.22 16.22
C GLU A 276 -9.10 -8.29 17.51
N LEU A 277 -10.44 -8.24 17.44
CA LEU A 277 -11.29 -8.46 18.62
C LEU A 277 -11.16 -9.87 19.19
N SER A 278 -11.09 -10.89 18.34
CA SER A 278 -10.83 -12.27 18.77
C SER A 278 -9.49 -12.38 19.47
N GLN A 279 -8.44 -11.77 18.90
CA GLN A 279 -7.10 -11.81 19.46
C GLN A 279 -7.04 -11.10 20.82
N LEU A 280 -7.69 -9.94 20.93
CA LEU A 280 -7.78 -9.16 22.16
C LEU A 280 -8.56 -9.91 23.25
N ALA A 281 -9.67 -10.55 22.88
CA ALA A 281 -10.49 -11.35 23.78
C ALA A 281 -9.72 -12.57 24.32
N LEU A 282 -8.98 -13.29 23.46
CA LEU A 282 -8.12 -14.40 23.90
C LEU A 282 -7.04 -13.94 24.89
N LYS A 283 -6.36 -12.83 24.61
CA LYS A 283 -5.34 -12.24 25.52
C LYS A 283 -5.94 -11.79 26.85
N SER A 284 -7.20 -11.35 26.84
CA SER A 284 -7.93 -10.89 28.03
C SER A 284 -8.56 -12.04 28.82
N GLY A 285 -8.39 -13.30 28.40
CA GLY A 285 -8.96 -14.46 29.07
C GLY A 285 -10.45 -14.66 28.81
N ASP A 286 -11.00 -14.10 27.72
CA ASP A 286 -12.39 -14.25 27.29
C ASP A 286 -12.48 -15.03 25.96
N PRO A 287 -12.28 -16.37 26.01
CA PRO A 287 -12.38 -17.20 24.81
C PRO A 287 -13.79 -17.28 24.23
N SER A 288 -14.83 -17.02 25.03
CA SER A 288 -16.22 -17.08 24.58
C SER A 288 -16.51 -15.96 23.58
N SER A 289 -16.10 -14.72 23.88
CA SER A 289 -16.20 -13.63 22.93
C SER A 289 -15.31 -13.84 21.70
N ALA A 290 -14.11 -14.40 21.87
CA ALA A 290 -13.25 -14.73 20.74
C ALA A 290 -13.92 -15.70 19.76
N GLU A 291 -14.55 -16.76 20.25
CA GLU A 291 -15.26 -17.74 19.42
C GLU A 291 -16.47 -17.12 18.71
N GLN A 292 -17.20 -16.20 19.35
CA GLN A 292 -18.32 -15.49 18.72
C GLN A 292 -17.86 -14.63 17.53
N ASN A 293 -16.74 -13.92 17.69
CA ASN A 293 -16.15 -13.12 16.62
C ASN A 293 -15.59 -14.01 15.49
N LEU A 294 -14.96 -15.14 15.81
CA LEU A 294 -14.51 -16.12 14.79
C LEU A 294 -15.69 -16.68 13.99
N LYS A 295 -16.83 -16.96 14.64
CA LYS A 295 -18.06 -17.37 13.95
C LYS A 295 -18.59 -16.29 13.00
N LYS A 296 -18.39 -15.01 13.32
CA LYS A 296 -18.72 -13.91 12.40
C LYS A 296 -17.79 -13.88 11.20
N ILE A 297 -16.49 -14.08 11.40
CA ILE A 297 -15.54 -14.21 10.29
C ILE A 297 -15.95 -15.34 9.36
N PHE A 298 -16.28 -16.53 9.87
CA PHE A 298 -16.70 -17.65 9.02
C PHE A 298 -18.04 -17.42 8.28
N GLN A 299 -18.87 -16.47 8.72
CA GLN A 299 -20.06 -16.03 7.96
C GLN A 299 -19.70 -15.14 6.77
N LEU A 300 -18.66 -14.31 6.93
CA LEU A 300 -18.17 -13.39 5.89
C LEU A 300 -17.24 -14.10 4.90
N ASN A 301 -16.32 -14.88 5.44
CA ASN A 301 -15.27 -15.60 4.74
C ASN A 301 -15.09 -17.00 5.37
N PRO A 302 -15.79 -18.03 4.85
CA PRO A 302 -15.65 -19.41 5.32
C PRO A 302 -14.23 -19.97 5.19
N GLY A 303 -13.42 -19.44 4.28
CA GLY A 303 -12.05 -19.86 3.99
C GLY A 303 -10.96 -19.10 4.75
N SER A 304 -11.31 -18.25 5.73
CA SER A 304 -10.32 -17.45 6.44
C SER A 304 -9.29 -18.32 7.14
N PHE A 305 -8.06 -18.30 6.62
CA PHE A 305 -6.94 -19.05 7.17
C PHE A 305 -6.58 -18.59 8.59
N ARG A 306 -6.43 -17.27 8.79
CA ARG A 306 -6.07 -16.69 10.11
C ARG A 306 -7.12 -17.00 11.16
N ALA A 307 -8.41 -16.86 10.84
CA ALA A 307 -9.49 -17.20 11.77
C ALA A 307 -9.51 -18.70 12.07
N SER A 308 -9.28 -19.55 11.06
CA SER A 308 -9.20 -21.00 11.24
C SER A 308 -8.05 -21.41 12.15
N GLN A 309 -6.86 -20.83 12.00
CA GLN A 309 -5.74 -21.08 12.90
C GLN A 309 -6.07 -20.70 14.36
N MET A 310 -6.69 -19.54 14.57
CA MET A 310 -7.12 -19.10 15.90
C MET A 310 -8.19 -20.03 16.49
N PHE A 311 -9.15 -20.45 15.67
CA PHE A 311 -10.22 -21.34 16.11
C PHE A 311 -9.70 -22.75 16.44
N ILE A 312 -8.85 -23.32 15.59
CA ILE A 312 -8.17 -24.60 15.84
C ILE A 312 -7.36 -24.53 17.15
N SER A 313 -6.57 -23.48 17.34
CA SER A 313 -5.80 -23.29 18.57
C SER A 313 -6.70 -23.23 19.81
N LEU A 314 -7.86 -22.57 19.69
CA LEU A 314 -8.86 -22.49 20.75
C LEU A 314 -9.46 -23.87 21.07
N LEU A 315 -9.88 -24.62 20.05
CA LEU A 315 -10.46 -25.95 20.19
C LEU A 315 -9.46 -26.94 20.79
N LYS A 316 -8.20 -26.87 20.36
CA LYS A 316 -7.10 -27.69 20.87
C LYS A 316 -6.86 -27.44 22.36
N ARG A 317 -6.82 -26.16 22.78
CA ARG A 317 -6.69 -25.78 24.20
C ARG A 317 -7.84 -26.32 25.06
N ASP A 318 -9.05 -26.32 24.50
CA ASP A 318 -10.26 -26.76 25.20
C ASP A 318 -10.55 -28.26 24.99
N GLU A 319 -9.63 -29.01 24.37
CA GLU A 319 -9.73 -30.45 24.05
C GLU A 319 -10.99 -30.82 23.23
N ARG A 320 -11.51 -29.89 22.43
CA ARG A 320 -12.69 -30.04 21.57
C ARG A 320 -12.33 -30.62 20.19
N TYR A 321 -11.68 -31.79 20.18
CA TYR A 321 -11.11 -32.38 18.96
C TYR A 321 -12.17 -32.79 17.91
N ASP A 322 -13.36 -33.21 18.32
CA ASP A 322 -14.48 -33.49 17.38
C ASP A 322 -14.87 -32.24 16.56
N GLU A 323 -14.97 -31.09 17.22
CA GLU A 323 -15.29 -29.83 16.54
C GLU A 323 -14.14 -29.38 15.63
N MET A 324 -12.90 -29.62 16.06
CA MET A 324 -11.69 -29.32 15.28
C MET A 324 -11.63 -30.15 13.99
N ILE A 325 -11.91 -31.46 14.09
CA ILE A 325 -12.01 -32.35 12.94
C ILE A 325 -13.08 -31.86 11.96
N ASN A 326 -14.28 -31.55 12.46
CA ASN A 326 -15.38 -31.08 11.60
C ASN A 326 -15.05 -29.75 10.92
N HIS A 327 -14.41 -28.81 11.63
CA HIS A 327 -13.98 -27.54 11.06
C HIS A 327 -12.96 -27.73 9.93
N ILE A 328 -11.91 -28.51 10.17
CA ILE A 328 -10.86 -28.75 9.16
C ILE A 328 -11.41 -29.52 7.96
N LEU A 329 -12.29 -30.50 8.17
CA LEU A 329 -12.94 -31.22 7.08
C LEU A 329 -13.83 -30.29 6.24
N HIS A 330 -14.57 -29.37 6.86
CA HIS A 330 -15.33 -28.36 6.13
C HIS A 330 -14.41 -27.48 5.27
N LEU A 331 -13.28 -26.99 5.81
CA LEU A 331 -12.29 -26.21 5.03
C LEU A 331 -11.83 -26.99 3.79
N LYS A 332 -11.59 -28.30 3.96
CA LYS A 332 -11.22 -29.20 2.85
C LYS A 332 -12.34 -29.39 1.82
N GLU A 333 -13.60 -29.44 2.27
CA GLU A 333 -14.77 -29.53 1.39
C GLU A 333 -14.96 -28.28 0.52
N ILE A 334 -14.63 -27.10 1.05
CA ILE A 334 -14.67 -25.83 0.30
C ILE A 334 -13.36 -25.52 -0.45
N GLU A 335 -12.46 -26.50 -0.57
CA GLU A 335 -11.16 -26.41 -1.26
C GLU A 335 -10.16 -25.40 -0.65
N GLU A 336 -10.37 -24.99 0.61
CA GLU A 336 -9.47 -24.12 1.38
C GLU A 336 -8.50 -24.97 2.20
N THR A 337 -7.56 -25.61 1.50
CA THR A 337 -6.62 -26.58 2.09
C THR A 337 -5.22 -26.01 2.26
N GLU A 338 -4.68 -26.13 3.46
CA GLU A 338 -3.27 -25.85 3.75
C GLU A 338 -2.61 -27.10 4.32
N PRO A 339 -1.33 -27.40 4.01
CA PRO A 339 -0.67 -28.60 4.52
C PRO A 339 -0.75 -28.74 6.04
N ILE A 340 -0.70 -27.61 6.76
CA ILE A 340 -0.78 -27.58 8.23
C ILE A 340 -2.09 -28.17 8.74
N PHE A 341 -3.19 -28.09 7.98
CA PHE A 341 -4.47 -28.63 8.40
C PHE A 341 -4.49 -30.16 8.39
N ASP A 342 -3.77 -30.82 7.49
CA ASP A 342 -3.65 -32.28 7.55
C ASP A 342 -2.84 -32.71 8.79
N TRP A 343 -1.83 -31.94 9.22
CA TRP A 343 -1.11 -32.21 10.47
C TRP A 343 -2.01 -32.01 11.68
N GLU A 344 -2.68 -30.87 11.78
CA GLU A 344 -3.64 -30.59 12.86
C GLU A 344 -4.74 -31.66 12.93
N LEU A 345 -5.22 -32.14 11.78
CA LEU A 345 -6.21 -33.21 11.70
C LEU A 345 -5.67 -34.56 12.16
N ALA A 346 -4.40 -34.87 11.88
CA ALA A 346 -3.73 -36.06 12.38
C ALA A 346 -3.67 -36.07 13.91
N GLU A 347 -3.31 -34.94 14.51
CA GLU A 347 -3.31 -34.77 15.97
C GLU A 347 -4.70 -34.91 16.56
N ALA A 348 -5.70 -34.25 15.97
CA ALA A 348 -7.06 -34.32 16.48
C ALA A 348 -7.61 -35.76 16.45
N TYR A 349 -7.34 -36.51 15.37
CA TYR A 349 -7.71 -37.93 15.31
C TYR A 349 -6.94 -38.80 16.30
N GLU A 350 -5.65 -38.53 16.53
CA GLU A 350 -4.87 -39.23 17.55
C GLU A 350 -5.48 -39.01 18.94
N LYS A 351 -5.83 -37.76 19.29
CA LYS A 351 -6.45 -37.43 20.58
C LYS A 351 -7.85 -37.99 20.75
N ASN A 352 -8.56 -38.23 19.65
CA ASN A 352 -9.84 -38.95 19.60
C ASN A 352 -9.70 -40.48 19.52
N GLU A 353 -8.49 -41.03 19.64
CA GLU A 353 -8.19 -42.46 19.56
C GLU A 353 -8.56 -43.10 18.19
N GLU A 354 -8.71 -42.29 17.13
CA GLU A 354 -8.94 -42.74 15.75
C GLU A 354 -7.62 -42.96 15.00
N TYR A 355 -6.77 -43.85 15.53
CA TYR A 355 -5.37 -44.01 15.11
C TYR A 355 -5.17 -44.30 13.61
N GLU A 356 -6.06 -45.07 12.98
CA GLU A 356 -5.97 -45.34 11.53
C GLU A 356 -6.09 -44.06 10.69
N LYS A 357 -7.00 -43.16 11.08
CA LYS A 357 -7.16 -41.86 10.42
C LYS A 357 -5.99 -40.94 10.75
N ALA A 358 -5.56 -40.90 12.01
CA ALA A 358 -4.40 -40.13 12.43
C ALA A 358 -3.16 -40.47 11.58
N GLY A 359 -2.85 -41.76 11.42
CA GLY A 359 -1.73 -42.22 10.61
C GLY A 359 -1.83 -41.78 9.15
N LYS A 360 -3.01 -41.90 8.53
CA LYS A 360 -3.24 -41.42 7.16
C LYS A 360 -2.90 -39.93 7.00
N TYR A 361 -3.29 -39.09 7.95
CA TYR A 361 -3.08 -37.65 7.88
C TYR A 361 -1.65 -37.24 8.25
N TYR A 362 -0.99 -37.95 9.16
CA TYR A 362 0.44 -37.79 9.39
C TYR A 362 1.26 -38.14 8.12
N ASP A 363 0.94 -39.27 7.47
CA ASP A 363 1.60 -39.69 6.23
C ASP A 363 1.42 -38.64 5.11
N ALA A 364 0.21 -38.06 5.00
CA ALA A 364 -0.09 -37.00 4.04
C ALA A 364 0.67 -35.69 4.33
N SER A 365 0.92 -35.39 5.60
CA SER A 365 1.62 -34.19 6.06
C SER A 365 3.15 -34.29 5.91
N TYR A 366 3.70 -35.50 5.99
CA TYR A 366 5.14 -35.75 6.00
C TYR A 366 5.93 -35.09 4.85
N PRO A 367 5.51 -35.14 3.57
CA PRO A 367 6.25 -34.50 2.48
C PRO A 367 6.46 -33.00 2.67
N HIS A 368 5.51 -32.33 3.32
CA HIS A 368 5.51 -30.89 3.58
C HIS A 368 6.30 -30.53 4.84
N PHE A 369 6.23 -31.36 5.88
CA PHE A 369 6.81 -31.07 7.20
C PHE A 369 7.99 -31.97 7.61
N LYS A 370 8.55 -32.77 6.70
CA LYS A 370 9.79 -33.53 6.96
C LYS A 370 10.99 -32.66 7.36
N ASN A 371 10.90 -31.35 7.20
CA ASN A 371 11.90 -30.38 7.60
C ASN A 371 11.42 -29.50 8.77
N ASN A 372 10.51 -29.99 9.61
CA ASN A 372 10.03 -29.33 10.81
C ASN A 372 10.24 -30.27 12.01
N SER A 373 11.00 -29.83 13.01
CA SER A 373 11.36 -30.64 14.17
C SER A 373 10.16 -31.03 15.02
N ASP A 374 9.22 -30.10 15.24
CA ASP A 374 8.03 -30.31 16.06
C ASP A 374 7.11 -31.38 15.43
N PHE A 375 6.89 -31.29 14.12
CA PHE A 375 6.14 -32.29 13.37
C PHE A 375 6.81 -33.67 13.45
N LEU A 376 8.13 -33.74 13.22
CA LEU A 376 8.87 -34.99 13.23
C LEU A 376 8.87 -35.64 14.62
N GLU A 377 8.96 -34.85 15.68
CA GLU A 377 8.82 -35.34 17.05
C GLU A 377 7.43 -35.94 17.25
N GLN A 378 6.39 -35.18 16.91
CA GLN A 378 5.01 -35.61 17.12
C GLN A 378 4.66 -36.86 16.32
N TYR A 379 4.98 -36.87 15.02
CA TYR A 379 4.76 -38.04 14.17
C TYR A 379 5.61 -39.23 14.60
N GLY A 380 6.86 -39.01 15.01
CA GLY A 380 7.71 -40.07 15.56
C GLY A 380 7.11 -40.70 16.82
N ARG A 381 6.52 -39.90 17.72
CA ARG A 381 5.81 -40.41 18.91
C ARG A 381 4.59 -41.25 18.52
N PHE A 382 3.78 -40.76 17.58
CA PHE A 382 2.65 -41.52 17.04
C PHE A 382 3.10 -42.87 16.43
N LEU A 383 4.14 -42.87 15.59
CA LEU A 383 4.70 -44.09 14.99
C LEU A 383 5.21 -45.08 16.04
N MET A 384 5.78 -44.58 17.14
CA MET A 384 6.25 -45.40 18.25
C MET A 384 5.08 -46.09 18.97
N GLU A 385 3.97 -45.38 19.18
CA GLU A 385 2.74 -45.93 19.77
C GLU A 385 2.08 -47.00 18.88
N GLU A 386 2.13 -46.81 17.56
CA GLU A 386 1.68 -47.79 16.55
C GLU A 386 2.65 -48.99 16.38
N GLY A 387 3.77 -49.02 17.11
CA GLY A 387 4.77 -50.10 17.06
C GLY A 387 5.71 -50.04 15.85
N LYS A 388 5.70 -48.94 15.08
CA LYS A 388 6.60 -48.69 13.93
C LYS A 388 7.94 -48.09 14.40
N THR A 389 8.66 -48.82 15.24
CA THR A 389 9.84 -48.33 15.98
C THR A 389 10.97 -47.79 15.09
N GLU A 390 11.28 -48.43 13.96
CA GLU A 390 12.34 -47.96 13.05
C GLU A 390 11.97 -46.66 12.31
N GLU A 391 10.70 -46.51 11.94
CA GLU A 391 10.19 -45.29 11.30
C GLU A 391 10.17 -44.14 12.32
N ALA A 392 9.71 -44.40 13.55
CA ALA A 392 9.75 -43.46 14.66
C ALA A 392 11.18 -42.96 14.93
N LYS A 393 12.14 -43.89 15.03
CA LYS A 393 13.56 -43.58 15.23
C LYS A 393 14.10 -42.69 14.11
N THR A 394 13.73 -42.97 12.86
CA THR A 394 14.13 -42.14 11.71
C THR A 394 13.63 -40.70 11.86
N CYS A 395 12.38 -40.52 12.29
CA CYS A 395 11.81 -39.20 12.55
C CYS A 395 12.55 -38.46 13.68
N PHE A 396 12.81 -39.12 14.81
CA PHE A 396 13.54 -38.51 15.93
C PHE A 396 14.97 -38.11 15.56
N VAL A 397 15.72 -38.98 14.87
CA VAL A 397 17.07 -38.66 14.39
C VAL A 397 17.04 -37.46 13.44
N GLN A 398 16.01 -37.36 12.60
CA GLN A 398 15.84 -36.21 11.72
C GLN A 398 15.52 -34.95 12.52
N ALA A 399 14.59 -35.00 13.49
CA ALA A 399 14.23 -33.88 14.34
C ALA A 399 15.46 -33.31 15.09
N ILE A 400 16.28 -34.16 15.71
CA ILE A 400 17.51 -33.78 16.42
C ILE A 400 18.52 -33.08 15.48
N LYS A 401 18.62 -33.51 14.23
CA LYS A 401 19.51 -32.86 13.25
C LYS A 401 19.05 -31.43 12.92
N MET A 402 17.75 -31.15 13.04
CA MET A 402 17.19 -29.82 12.78
C MET A 402 17.27 -28.93 14.01
N ASP A 403 17.00 -29.51 15.17
CA ASP A 403 17.06 -28.86 16.46
C ASP A 403 17.86 -29.71 17.45
N SER A 404 19.13 -29.33 17.64
CA SER A 404 20.04 -29.99 18.58
C SER A 404 19.68 -29.77 20.05
N SER A 405 18.67 -28.96 20.36
CA SER A 405 18.20 -28.76 21.73
C SER A 405 17.26 -29.88 22.21
N LEU A 406 16.78 -30.75 21.30
CA LEU A 406 15.90 -31.88 21.59
C LEU A 406 16.63 -33.07 22.24
N THR A 407 17.34 -32.82 23.34
CA THR A 407 18.15 -33.82 24.05
C THR A 407 17.30 -34.99 24.59
N HIS A 408 16.02 -34.76 24.88
CA HIS A 408 15.09 -35.83 25.28
C HIS A 408 14.87 -36.85 24.17
N LEU A 409 14.98 -36.46 22.90
CA LEU A 409 14.91 -37.39 21.78
C LEU A 409 16.22 -38.16 21.60
N GLU A 410 17.37 -37.59 21.93
CA GLU A 410 18.66 -38.29 21.90
C GLU A 410 18.67 -39.48 22.87
N GLU A 411 18.20 -39.26 24.09
CA GLU A 411 18.04 -40.30 25.10
C GLU A 411 17.07 -41.39 24.61
N LEU A 412 15.93 -40.99 24.04
CA LEU A 412 14.93 -41.92 23.50
C LEU A 412 15.49 -42.77 22.35
N VAL A 413 16.20 -42.16 21.39
CA VAL A 413 16.83 -42.87 20.27
C VAL A 413 17.90 -43.84 20.79
N TRP A 414 18.69 -43.44 21.76
CA TRP A 414 19.68 -44.33 22.39
C TRP A 414 19.01 -45.53 23.06
N GLU A 415 17.91 -45.34 23.77
CA GLU A 415 17.16 -46.47 24.34
C GLU A 415 16.61 -47.41 23.26
N MET A 416 16.09 -46.86 22.16
CA MET A 416 15.58 -47.64 21.04
C MET A 416 16.68 -48.48 20.36
N GLU A 417 17.93 -48.03 20.38
CA GLU A 417 19.08 -48.75 19.81
C GLU A 417 19.63 -49.87 20.70
N ASN A 418 19.34 -49.83 22.00
CA ASN A 418 19.95 -50.70 23.01
C ASN A 418 18.95 -51.65 23.70
N ARG A 419 17.70 -51.70 23.22
CA ARG A 419 16.69 -52.72 23.56
C ARG A 419 16.66 -53.82 22.51
#